data_AF-A0A0E9LUG1-F1
#
_entry.id   AF-A0A0E9LUG1-F1
#
_cell.length_a   1.000
_cell.length_b   1.000
_cell.length_c   1.000
_cell.angle_alpha   90.00
_cell.angle_beta   90.00
_cell.angle_gamma   90.00
#
_symmetry.space_group_name_H-M   'P 1'
#
loop_
_entity.id
_entity.type
_entity.pdbx_description
1 polymer ?
#
loop_
_entity_poly.entity_id
_entity_poly.type
_entity_poly.pdbx_seq_one_letter_code
_entity_poly.pdbx_strand_id
1 'polypeptide(L)'
;MSAGDAESEVVIEAAYILLKPVSDDKTGTISTQVYVPGRRKEKTRQFLNRLEESALILSENAEDLTSSAVGQTMERPISAPAITDYLKKNKRQVLLLLEENPRQWPLIRQFFKPLINIVDKAQAVRQIS
;
A
#
# COMPACT_ATOMS: atom_id res chain seq x y z
N MET A 1 -16.07 -21.95 50.19
CA MET A 1 -14.76 -21.56 49.61
C MET A 1 -14.76 -22.16 48.21
N SER A 2 -15.10 -21.36 47.20
CA SER A 2 -14.18 -20.73 46.21
C SER A 2 -13.54 -21.76 45.28
N ALA A 3 -13.37 -21.55 43.97
CA ALA A 3 -13.80 -20.63 42.93
C ALA A 3 -12.95 -21.05 41.70
N GLY A 4 -13.40 -20.83 40.47
CA GLY A 4 -12.47 -20.69 39.33
C GLY A 4 -12.82 -21.50 38.10
N ASP A 5 -13.54 -20.84 37.19
CA ASP A 5 -13.57 -21.03 35.74
C ASP A 5 -12.18 -21.21 35.12
N ALA A 6 -12.09 -22.00 34.05
CA ALA A 6 -11.19 -21.71 32.92
C ALA A 6 -11.55 -22.60 31.72
N GLU A 7 -12.20 -21.98 30.75
CA GLU A 7 -12.42 -22.50 29.40
C GLU A 7 -11.07 -22.86 28.76
N SER A 8 -10.91 -24.13 28.39
CA SER A 8 -9.70 -24.63 27.75
C SER A 8 -9.62 -24.10 26.31
N GLU A 9 -8.81 -23.06 26.14
CA GLU A 9 -8.36 -22.52 24.86
C GLU A 9 -7.67 -23.64 24.04
N VAL A 10 -8.27 -24.04 22.91
CA VAL A 10 -7.69 -25.05 22.02
C VAL A 10 -6.72 -24.37 21.06
N VAL A 11 -5.43 -24.48 21.35
CA VAL A 11 -4.33 -24.03 20.48
C VAL A 11 -4.17 -25.02 19.32
N ILE A 12 -4.33 -24.55 18.08
CA ILE A 12 -4.11 -25.38 16.88
C ILE A 12 -2.65 -25.21 16.43
N GLU A 13 -1.87 -26.29 16.46
CA GLU A 13 -0.48 -26.32 16.00
C GLU A 13 -0.36 -26.15 14.48
N ALA A 14 0.67 -25.40 14.04
CA ALA A 14 0.90 -24.99 12.65
C ALA A 14 1.21 -26.14 11.65
N ALA A 15 1.25 -27.40 12.12
CA ALA A 15 1.61 -28.56 11.31
C ALA A 15 0.51 -29.03 10.33
N TYR A 16 -0.71 -28.48 10.41
CA TYR A 16 -1.85 -28.90 9.56
C TYR A 16 -2.18 -27.95 8.40
N ILE A 17 -1.39 -26.90 8.16
CA ILE A 17 -1.60 -26.02 7.01
C ILE A 17 -0.92 -26.62 5.77
N LEU A 18 -1.59 -27.60 5.15
CA LEU A 18 -1.23 -28.06 3.80
C LEU A 18 -1.80 -27.11 2.76
N LEU A 19 -1.08 -26.02 2.47
CA LEU A 19 -1.34 -25.23 1.26
C LEU A 19 -0.79 -25.98 0.05
N LYS A 20 -1.66 -26.55 -0.77
CA LYS A 20 -1.26 -26.97 -2.13
C LYS A 20 -0.91 -25.72 -2.93
N PRO A 21 0.29 -25.63 -3.53
CA PRO A 21 0.56 -24.57 -4.49
C PRO A 21 -0.36 -24.81 -5.69
N VAL A 22 -1.27 -23.87 -5.94
CA VAL A 22 -1.94 -23.76 -7.24
C VAL A 22 -0.85 -23.38 -8.23
N SER A 23 -0.52 -24.33 -9.10
CA SER A 23 0.28 -24.07 -10.29
C SER A 23 -0.51 -23.11 -11.18
N ASP A 24 0.11 -21.99 -11.48
CA ASP A 24 -0.35 -20.97 -12.42
C ASP A 24 -0.53 -21.61 -13.81
N ASP A 25 -1.78 -21.79 -14.24
CA ASP A 25 -2.11 -21.83 -15.66
C ASP A 25 -3.35 -20.94 -15.90
N LYS A 26 -3.29 -20.23 -17.01
CA LYS A 26 -3.97 -18.98 -17.29
C LYS A 26 -5.48 -19.16 -17.33
N THR A 27 -6.22 -18.39 -16.52
CA THR A 27 -7.47 -17.65 -16.85
C THR A 27 -8.32 -17.40 -15.60
N GLY A 28 -8.68 -16.14 -15.35
CA GLY A 28 -9.83 -15.77 -14.51
C GLY A 28 -9.70 -15.96 -12.99
N THR A 29 -8.77 -15.25 -12.33
CA THR A 29 -8.64 -15.34 -10.86
C THR A 29 -9.74 -14.55 -10.15
N ILE A 30 -10.75 -15.28 -9.68
CA ILE A 30 -11.66 -14.85 -8.62
C ILE A 30 -10.82 -14.62 -7.36
N SER A 31 -10.63 -13.34 -6.99
CA SER A 31 -9.83 -12.94 -5.84
C SER A 31 -10.55 -13.26 -4.53
N THR A 32 -10.28 -14.44 -3.96
CA THR A 32 -10.66 -14.78 -2.57
C THR A 32 -9.98 -13.82 -1.60
N GLN A 33 -10.79 -12.97 -0.99
CA GLN A 33 -10.37 -11.94 -0.06
C GLN A 33 -10.04 -12.54 1.32
N VAL A 34 -8.82 -13.03 1.54
CA VAL A 34 -8.32 -13.46 2.86
C VAL A 34 -8.00 -12.23 3.73
N TYR A 35 -8.79 -11.94 4.77
CA TYR A 35 -8.59 -10.77 5.65
C TYR A 35 -7.42 -11.01 6.61
N VAL A 36 -6.23 -10.63 6.16
CA VAL A 36 -5.03 -10.52 7.00
C VAL A 36 -4.98 -9.08 7.56
N PRO A 37 -4.76 -8.85 8.86
CA PRO A 37 -4.59 -7.51 9.44
C PRO A 37 -3.38 -6.71 8.92
N GLY A 38 -2.65 -7.20 7.90
CA GLY A 38 -1.72 -6.45 7.05
C GLY A 38 -2.31 -5.93 5.73
N ARG A 39 -3.58 -6.22 5.41
CA ARG A 39 -4.16 -5.94 4.08
C ARG A 39 -4.27 -4.46 3.72
N ARG A 40 -4.46 -3.55 4.67
CA ARG A 40 -4.52 -2.10 4.35
C ARG A 40 -3.15 -1.57 3.95
N LYS A 41 -2.12 -1.88 4.74
CA LYS A 41 -0.72 -1.54 4.45
C LYS A 41 -0.29 -2.14 3.11
N GLU A 42 -0.60 -3.42 2.89
CA GLU A 42 -0.29 -4.10 1.64
C GLU A 42 -1.01 -3.49 0.44
N LYS A 43 -2.30 -3.14 0.55
CA LYS A 43 -3.03 -2.43 -0.50
C LYS A 43 -2.41 -1.06 -0.81
N THR A 44 -1.98 -0.33 0.23
CA THR A 44 -1.29 0.96 0.05
C THR A 44 0.07 0.74 -0.63
N ARG A 45 0.82 -0.30 -0.25
CA ARG A 45 2.09 -0.67 -0.90
C ARG A 45 1.90 -0.99 -2.38
N GLN A 46 0.92 -1.84 -2.71
CA GLN A 46 0.58 -2.16 -4.10
C GLN A 46 0.16 -0.92 -4.89
N PHE A 47 -0.59 -0.01 -4.26
CA PHE A 47 -0.97 1.25 -4.88
C PHE A 47 0.25 2.14 -5.19
N LEU A 48 1.20 2.24 -4.26
CA LEU A 48 2.46 2.97 -4.46
C LEU A 48 3.33 2.32 -5.54
N ASN A 49 3.41 0.99 -5.59
CA ASN A 49 4.14 0.27 -6.64
C ASN A 49 3.58 0.59 -8.02
N ARG A 50 2.27 0.50 -8.20
CA ARG A 50 1.62 0.84 -9.48
C ARG A 50 1.84 2.30 -9.87
N LEU A 51 1.83 3.20 -8.89
CA LEU A 51 2.11 4.62 -9.11
C LEU A 51 3.54 4.82 -9.62
N GLU A 52 4.51 4.10 -9.05
CA GLU A 52 5.91 4.16 -9.47
C GLU A 52 6.13 3.53 -10.85
N GLU A 53 5.46 2.41 -11.16
CA GLU A 53 5.51 1.82 -12.49
C GLU A 53 5.00 2.79 -13.56
N SER A 54 3.86 3.44 -13.32
CA SER A 54 3.33 4.48 -14.22
C SER A 54 4.24 5.71 -14.30
N ALA A 55 4.86 6.11 -13.18
CA ALA A 55 5.85 7.17 -13.14
C ALA A 55 7.10 6.81 -13.97
N LEU A 56 7.56 5.56 -13.91
CA LEU A 56 8.71 5.08 -14.68
C LEU A 56 8.42 5.15 -16.18
N ILE A 57 7.25 4.70 -16.60
CA ILE A 57 6.81 4.79 -18.01
C ILE A 57 6.79 6.26 -18.48
N LEU A 58 6.25 7.18 -17.67
CA LEU A 58 6.24 8.61 -18.03
C LEU A 58 7.66 9.21 -18.09
N SER A 59 8.53 8.81 -17.17
CA SER A 59 9.93 9.22 -17.17
C SER A 59 10.65 8.76 -18.44
N GLU A 60 10.34 7.56 -18.95
CA GLU A 60 10.89 7.06 -20.22
C GLU A 60 10.35 7.83 -21.43
N ASN A 61 9.09 8.25 -21.37
CA ASN A 61 8.45 9.06 -22.42
C ASN A 61 8.81 10.56 -22.36
N ALA A 62 9.68 10.97 -21.42
CA ALA A 62 10.05 12.37 -21.17
C ALA A 62 8.85 13.31 -20.92
N GLU A 63 7.74 12.76 -20.40
CA GLU A 63 6.58 13.54 -20.00
C GLU A 63 6.68 13.99 -18.55
N ASP A 64 6.02 15.10 -18.22
CA ASP A 64 5.98 15.60 -16.85
C ASP A 64 5.30 14.58 -15.92
N LEU A 65 6.04 14.14 -14.90
CA LEU A 65 5.56 13.26 -13.82
C LEU A 65 4.55 13.97 -12.89
N THR A 66 3.42 14.36 -13.46
CA THR A 66 2.31 14.97 -12.72
C THR A 66 1.36 13.90 -12.21
N SER A 67 0.65 14.19 -11.12
CA SER A 67 -0.38 13.30 -10.60
C SER A 67 -1.52 13.03 -11.58
N SER A 68 -1.71 13.91 -12.57
CA SER A 68 -2.66 13.68 -13.67
C SER A 68 -2.12 12.72 -14.70
N ALA A 69 -0.88 12.93 -15.17
CA ALA A 69 -0.25 12.06 -16.16
C ALA A 69 -0.10 10.63 -15.61
N VAL A 70 0.49 10.49 -14.41
CA VAL A 70 0.72 9.18 -13.77
C VAL A 70 -0.60 8.42 -13.59
N GLY A 71 -1.66 9.13 -13.21
CA GLY A 71 -2.99 8.54 -13.05
C GLY A 71 -3.60 8.04 -14.36
N GLN A 72 -3.31 8.69 -15.49
CA GLN A 72 -3.79 8.28 -16.81
C GLN A 72 -2.99 7.09 -17.38
N THR A 73 -1.70 7.00 -17.07
CA THR A 73 -0.80 5.92 -17.53
C THR A 73 -1.03 4.58 -16.81
N MET A 74 -1.78 4.56 -15.70
CA MET A 74 -2.09 3.33 -14.98
C MET A 74 -3.03 2.40 -15.78
N GLU A 75 -2.90 1.08 -15.58
CA GLU A 75 -3.80 0.06 -16.17
C GLU A 75 -5.30 0.38 -15.96
N ARG A 76 -5.60 0.97 -14.80
CA ARG A 76 -6.91 1.56 -14.52
C ARG A 76 -6.68 3.06 -14.39
N PRO A 77 -7.18 3.89 -15.31
CA PRO A 77 -6.97 5.33 -15.23
C PRO A 77 -7.62 5.85 -13.95
N ILE A 78 -6.81 6.48 -13.10
CA ILE A 78 -7.24 7.09 -11.85
C ILE A 78 -7.06 8.60 -11.98
N SER A 79 -8.11 9.36 -11.74
CA SER A 79 -8.00 10.82 -11.73
C SER A 79 -7.04 11.28 -10.62
N ALA A 80 -6.21 12.28 -10.92
CA ALA A 80 -5.38 12.98 -9.93
C ALA A 80 -6.06 13.29 -8.57
N PRO A 81 -7.33 13.77 -8.52
CA PRO A 81 -8.05 13.97 -7.27
C PRO A 81 -8.31 12.67 -6.50
N ALA A 82 -8.60 11.56 -7.18
CA ALA A 82 -8.83 10.27 -6.53
C ALA A 82 -7.53 9.70 -5.93
N ILE A 83 -6.39 9.90 -6.60
CA ILE A 83 -5.08 9.54 -6.05
C ILE A 83 -4.81 10.36 -4.77
N THR A 84 -5.05 11.67 -4.85
CA THR A 84 -4.84 12.57 -3.71
C THR A 84 -5.76 12.21 -2.53
N ASP A 85 -7.02 11.87 -2.80
CA ASP A 85 -7.98 11.43 -1.78
C ASP A 85 -7.54 10.11 -1.12
N TYR A 86 -7.10 9.14 -1.92
CA TYR A 86 -6.58 7.87 -1.43
C TYR A 86 -5.35 8.06 -0.54
N LEU A 87 -4.39 8.90 -0.96
CA LEU A 87 -3.20 9.22 -0.19
C LEU A 87 -3.54 9.94 1.11
N LYS A 88 -4.49 10.88 1.10
CA LYS A 88 -4.96 11.59 2.30
C LYS A 88 -5.62 10.63 3.29
N LYS A 89 -6.48 9.72 2.82
CA LYS A 89 -7.15 8.71 3.65
C LYS A 89 -6.15 7.73 4.27
N ASN A 90 -5.16 7.31 3.50
CA ASN A 90 -4.15 6.34 3.94
C ASN A 90 -2.83 6.98 4.42
N LYS A 91 -2.83 8.29 4.73
CA LYS A 91 -1.61 9.05 5.04
C LYS A 91 -0.70 8.39 6.07
N ARG A 92 -1.27 7.83 7.15
CA ARG A 92 -0.50 7.15 8.21
C ARG A 92 0.25 5.94 7.67
N GLN A 93 -0.41 5.13 6.83
CA GLN A 93 0.16 3.93 6.25
C GLN A 93 1.20 4.27 5.17
N VAL A 94 0.90 5.29 4.35
CA VAL A 94 1.84 5.80 3.34
C VAL A 94 3.12 6.29 4.02
N LEU A 95 3.01 7.13 5.06
CA LEU A 95 4.18 7.62 5.81
C LEU A 95 4.97 6.48 6.44
N LEU A 96 4.30 5.53 7.09
CA LEU A 96 4.97 4.38 7.71
C LEU A 96 5.73 3.54 6.68
N LEU A 97 5.13 3.28 5.52
CA LEU A 97 5.79 2.57 4.42
C LEU A 97 6.98 3.34 3.84
N LEU A 98 6.83 4.66 3.68
CA LEU A 98 7.90 5.54 3.20
C LEU A 98 9.06 5.59 4.19
N GLU A 99 8.79 5.57 5.50
CA GLU A 99 9.82 5.56 6.55
C GLU A 99 10.54 4.22 6.65
N GLU A 100 9.80 3.11 6.60
CA GLU A 100 10.38 1.76 6.59
C GLU A 100 11.20 1.49 5.33
N ASN A 101 10.80 2.07 4.19
CA ASN A 101 11.43 1.82 2.89
C ASN A 101 11.85 3.14 2.23
N PRO A 102 12.92 3.80 2.71
CA PRO A 102 13.39 5.07 2.14
C PRO A 102 13.93 4.93 0.72
N ARG A 103 14.31 3.70 0.32
CA ARG A 103 14.79 3.38 -1.03
C ARG A 103 13.66 3.04 -2.02
N GLN A 104 12.43 2.87 -1.56
CA GLN A 104 11.31 2.58 -2.44
C GLN A 104 10.59 3.85 -2.89
N TRP A 105 10.14 3.80 -4.14
CA TRP A 105 9.40 4.84 -4.83
C TRP A 105 10.10 6.21 -4.97
N PRO A 106 11.33 6.24 -5.50
CA PRO A 106 12.08 7.49 -5.68
C PRO A 106 11.36 8.49 -6.60
N LEU A 107 10.70 8.03 -7.67
CA LEU A 107 10.07 8.93 -8.64
C LEU A 107 8.88 9.65 -8.00
N ILE A 108 7.95 8.92 -7.39
CA ILE A 108 6.79 9.58 -6.77
C ILE A 108 7.19 10.38 -5.53
N ARG A 109 8.30 10.07 -4.85
CA ARG A 109 8.80 10.92 -3.76
C ARG A 109 9.29 12.28 -4.26
N GLN A 110 9.89 12.34 -5.44
CA GLN A 110 10.47 13.57 -6.00
C GLN A 110 9.47 14.39 -6.81
N PHE A 111 8.61 13.73 -7.58
CA PHE A 111 7.73 14.41 -8.53
C PHE A 111 6.30 14.58 -8.00
N PHE A 112 5.87 13.75 -7.05
CA PHE A 112 4.49 13.73 -6.59
C PHE A 112 4.24 14.77 -5.49
N LYS A 113 3.89 15.99 -5.91
CA LYS A 113 3.50 17.11 -5.02
C LYS A 113 2.60 16.74 -3.84
N PRO A 114 1.50 15.95 -3.99
CA PRO A 114 0.65 15.64 -2.85
C PRO A 114 1.32 14.71 -1.83
N LEU A 115 2.27 13.89 -2.27
CA LEU A 115 3.02 12.99 -1.39
C LEU A 115 4.09 13.77 -0.60
N ILE A 116 4.80 14.68 -1.27
CA ILE A 116 5.72 15.63 -0.65
C ILE A 116 5.00 16.45 0.43
N ASN A 117 3.83 17.03 0.10
CA ASN A 117 3.03 17.81 1.04
C ASN A 117 2.56 16.99 2.25
N ILE A 118 2.31 15.69 2.11
CA ILE A 118 1.92 14.81 3.23
C ILE A 118 3.12 14.54 4.13
N VAL A 119 4.29 14.26 3.54
CA VAL A 119 5.54 14.02 4.27
C VAL A 119 5.98 15.27 5.03
N ASP A 120 5.99 16.42 4.37
CA ASP A 120 6.38 17.70 4.97
C ASP A 120 5.48 18.06 6.17
N LYS A 121 4.16 17.93 6.01
CA LYS A 121 3.21 18.11 7.13
C LYS A 121 3.43 17.11 8.26
N ALA A 122 3.80 15.87 7.95
CA ALA A 122 4.07 14.86 8.98
C ALA A 122 5.36 15.18 9.77
N GLN A 123 6.39 15.69 9.09
CA GLN A 123 7.64 16.12 9.73
C GLN A 123 7.44 17.37 10.59
N ALA A 124 6.67 18.35 10.10
CA ALA A 124 6.33 19.55 10.87
C ALA A 124 5.62 19.24 12.19
N VAL A 125 4.72 18.25 12.21
CA VAL A 125 4.03 17.81 13.44
C VAL A 125 5.00 17.20 14.46
N ARG A 126 6.04 16.49 14.00
CA ARG A 126 7.03 15.85 14.89
C ARG A 126 7.99 16.84 15.53
N GLN A 127 8.25 18.00 14.92
CA GLN A 127 9.12 19.03 15.50
C GLN A 127 8.42 19.89 16.57
N ILE A 128 7.11 19.73 16.78
CA ILE A 128 6.29 20.53 17.72
C ILE A 128 5.89 19.69 18.95
N SER A 129 6.45 18.50 19.15
CA SER A 129 6.16 17.62 20.31
C SER A 129 7.37 17.38 21.19
#